data_AF-A0A6L7MB17-F1
#
_entry.id   AF-A0A6L7MB17-F1
#
_cell.length_a   1.000
_cell.length_b   1.000
_cell.length_c   1.000
_cell.angle_alpha   90.00
_cell.angle_beta   90.00
_cell.angle_gamma   90.00
#
_symmetry.space_group_name_H-M   'P 1'
#
loop_
_entity.id
_entity.type
_entity.pdbx_description
1 polymer ?
#
loop_
_entity_poly.entity_id
_entity_poly.type
_entity_poly.pdbx_seq_one_letter_code
_entity_poly.pdbx_strand_id
1 'polypeptide(L)' 'MAPDVTDSREIIVARIRDAAGHKTALQLLGGNTKAFYGRSIQATPLCLADHSGVVEYEPSELYIT' A
#
# COMPACT_ATOMS: atom_id res chain seq x y z
N MET A 1 10.79 16.31 14.75
CA MET A 1 9.88 15.40 15.48
C MET A 1 8.77 15.05 14.52
N ALA A 2 9.02 14.07 13.64
CA ALA A 2 8.03 13.61 12.66
C ALA A 2 6.93 12.85 13.42
N PRO A 3 5.66 12.98 13.01
CA PRO A 3 4.53 12.45 13.75
C PRO A 3 4.61 10.93 13.79
N ASP A 4 4.11 10.40 14.90
CA ASP A 4 3.86 9.00 15.21
C ASP A 4 3.23 8.26 14.02
N VAL A 5 4.07 7.61 13.20
CA VAL A 5 3.64 6.67 12.16
C VAL A 5 3.16 5.43 12.89
N THR A 6 1.86 5.35 13.15
CA THR A 6 1.23 4.05 13.41
C THR A 6 1.62 3.13 12.25
N ASP A 7 2.38 2.06 12.51
CA ASP A 7 3.04 1.25 11.49
C ASP A 7 2.01 0.50 10.63
N SER A 8 1.52 1.17 9.59
CA SER A 8 0.55 0.66 8.62
C SER A 8 1.06 -0.58 7.90
N ARG A 9 2.38 -0.82 7.90
CA ARG A 9 3.00 -2.04 7.37
C ARG A 9 2.53 -3.29 8.12
N GLU A 10 2.39 -3.25 9.44
CA GLU A 10 1.93 -4.42 10.20
C GLU A 10 0.51 -4.81 9.82
N ILE A 11 -0.37 -3.83 9.68
CA ILE A 11 -1.77 -4.00 9.25
C ILE A 11 -1.82 -4.57 7.84
N ILE A 12 -1.05 -3.99 6.91
CA ILE A 12 -0.98 -4.45 5.51
C ILE A 12 -0.48 -5.90 5.45
N VAL A 13 0.58 -6.23 6.17
CA VAL A 13 1.15 -7.59 6.22
C VAL A 13 0.13 -8.58 6.80
N ALA A 14 -0.56 -8.23 7.89
CA ALA A 14 -1.60 -9.07 8.48
C ALA A 14 -2.73 -9.35 7.49
N ARG A 15 -3.21 -8.32 6.77
CA ARG A 15 -4.27 -8.44 5.76
C ARG A 15 -3.84 -9.29 4.56
N ILE A 16 -2.59 -9.18 4.12
CA ILE A 16 -2.06 -10.02 3.03
C ILE A 16 -1.96 -11.48 3.47
N ARG A 17 -1.45 -11.75 4.68
CA ARG A 17 -1.34 -13.11 5.22
C ARG A 17 -2.70 -13.78 5.35
N ASP A 18 -3.68 -13.06 5.87
CA ASP A 18 -5.06 -13.54 6.01
C ASP A 18 -5.68 -13.88 4.64
N ALA A 19 -5.58 -12.96 3.67
CA ALA A 19 -6.11 -13.19 2.32
C ALA A 19 -5.42 -14.36 1.61
N ALA A 20 -4.10 -14.52 1.80
CA ALA A 20 -3.36 -15.65 1.26
C ALA A 20 -3.82 -16.98 1.88
N GLY A 21 -4.03 -17.03 3.20
CA GLY A 21 -4.57 -18.19 3.90
C GLY A 21 -5.96 -18.60 3.40
N HIS A 22 -6.80 -17.62 3.05
CA HIS A 22 -8.17 -17.83 2.56
C HIS A 22 -8.30 -17.85 1.03
N LYS A 23 -7.20 -17.74 0.28
CA LYS A 23 -7.20 -17.60 -1.20
C LYS A 23 -8.12 -16.48 -1.71
N THR A 24 -8.22 -15.39 -0.94
CA THR A 24 -9.04 -14.23 -1.28
C THR A 24 -8.24 -13.30 -2.19
N ALA A 25 -8.80 -12.98 -3.36
CA ALA A 25 -8.20 -11.99 -4.25
C ALA A 25 -8.27 -10.59 -3.64
N LEU A 26 -7.16 -9.85 -3.67
CA LEU A 26 -7.08 -8.48 -3.17
C LEU A 26 -6.93 -7.47 -4.32
N GLN A 27 -7.64 -6.34 -4.21
CA GLN A 27 -7.43 -5.16 -5.04
C GLN A 27 -6.62 -4.15 -4.22
N LEU A 28 -5.35 -3.98 -4.58
CA LEU A 28 -4.47 -3.04 -3.91
C LEU A 28 -4.77 -1.61 -4.38
N LEU A 29 -5.07 -0.72 -3.43
CA LEU A 29 -5.45 0.67 -3.71
C LEU A 29 -4.42 1.62 -3.12
N GLY A 30 -3.71 2.36 -3.98
CA GLY A 30 -3.03 3.60 -3.57
C GLY A 30 -4.04 4.75 -3.47
N GLY A 31 -3.81 5.84 -4.20
CA GLY A 31 -4.80 6.94 -4.31
C GLY A 31 -6.04 6.61 -5.15
N ASN A 32 -6.10 5.45 -5.80
CA ASN A 32 -7.21 4.96 -6.65
C ASN A 32 -7.68 5.93 -7.77
N THR A 33 -6.88 6.94 -8.13
CA THR A 33 -7.22 7.96 -9.13
C THR A 33 -7.23 7.44 -10.57
N LYS A 34 -6.77 6.20 -10.77
CA LYS A 34 -6.65 5.50 -12.06
C LYS A 34 -7.52 4.25 -12.15
N ALA A 35 -8.57 4.14 -11.33
CA ALA A 35 -9.49 2.99 -11.32
C ALA A 35 -10.11 2.66 -12.69
N PHE A 36 -10.16 3.64 -13.60
CA PHE A 36 -10.66 3.48 -14.96
C PHE A 36 -9.68 2.78 -15.91
N TYR A 37 -8.41 2.65 -15.54
CA TYR A 37 -7.44 1.88 -16.30
C TYR A 37 -7.49 0.41 -15.88
N GLY A 38 -7.52 -0.48 -16.87
CA GLY A 38 -7.50 -1.93 -16.66
C GLY A 38 -8.86 -2.59 -16.82
N ARG A 39 -8.94 -3.85 -16.38
CA ARG A 39 -10.17 -4.67 -16.46
C ARG A 39 -10.93 -4.56 -15.14
N SER A 40 -12.25 -4.73 -15.22
CA SER A 40 -13.03 -5.00 -14.01
C SER A 40 -12.55 -6.31 -13.37
N ILE A 41 -12.40 -6.30 -12.06
CA ILE A 41 -11.97 -7.46 -11.27
C ILE A 41 -12.93 -7.65 -10.09
N GLN A 42 -13.09 -8.90 -9.65
CA GLN A 42 -13.76 -9.23 -8.40
C GLN A 42 -12.69 -9.53 -7.34
N ALA A 43 -12.49 -8.59 -6.42
CA ALA A 43 -11.48 -8.69 -5.38
C ALA A 43 -11.83 -7.77 -4.20
N THR A 44 -11.29 -8.08 -3.02
CA THR A 44 -11.50 -7.27 -1.82
C THR A 44 -10.51 -6.10 -1.79
N PRO A 45 -10.96 -4.85 -1.60
CA PRO A 45 -10.08 -3.70 -1.51
C PRO A 45 -9.11 -3.76 -0.31
N LEU A 46 -7.85 -3.41 -0.54
CA LEU A 46 -6.84 -3.15 0.48
C LEU A 46 -6.18 -1.79 0.20
N CYS A 47 -6.49 -0.80 1.04
CA CYS A 47 -5.91 0.55 0.95
C CYS A 47 -4.47 0.57 1.47
N LEU A 48 -3.58 1.20 0.71
CA LEU A 48 -2.17 1.41 1.04
C LEU A 48 -1.84 2.89 1.28
N ALA A 49 -2.82 3.80 1.18
CA ALA A 49 -2.58 5.25 1.28
C ALA A 49 -1.99 5.67 2.64
N ASP A 50 -2.31 4.92 3.69
CA ASP A 50 -1.80 5.15 5.05
C ASP A 50 -0.34 4.68 5.20
N HIS A 51 0.20 3.92 4.23
CA HIS A 51 1.63 3.61 4.14
C HIS A 51 2.31 4.59 3.19
N SER A 52 2.56 5.79 3.69
CA SER A 52 3.11 6.90 2.93
C SER A 52 4.18 7.66 3.72
N GLY A 53 5.11 8.28 3.00
CA GLY A 53 6.26 8.99 3.57
C GLY A 53 7.53 8.77 2.76
N VAL A 54 8.59 9.48 3.13
CA VAL A 54 9.94 9.27 2.60
C VAL A 54 10.70 8.43 3.62
N VAL A 55 11.19 7.28 3.20
CA VAL A 55 11.99 6.32 3.96
C VAL A 55 13.48 6.64 3.83
N GLU A 56 13.93 7.05 2.65
CA GLU A 56 15.34 7.39 2.36
C GLU A 56 15.44 8.54 1.35
N TYR A 57 16.44 9.41 1.49
CA TYR A 57 16.63 10.56 0.61
C TYR A 57 18.12 10.85 0.38
N GLU A 58 18.56 10.74 -0.88
CA GLU A 58 19.94 11.00 -1.31
C GLU A 58 19.97 12.01 -2.48
N PRO A 59 20.07 13.32 -2.18
CA PRO A 59 19.94 14.38 -3.18
C PRO A 59 21.03 14.39 -4.25
N SER A 60 22.28 14.03 -3.91
CA SER A 60 23.39 13.99 -4.88
C SER A 60 23.18 12.93 -5.96
N GLU A 61 22.41 11.90 -5.64
CA GLU A 61 22.05 10.82 -6.56
C GLU A 61 20.64 11.01 -7.17
N LEU A 62 19.94 12.09 -6.80
CA LEU A 62 18.54 12.34 -7.16
C LEU A 62 17.62 11.16 -6.79
N TYR A 63 17.88 10.54 -5.64
CA TYR A 63 17.22 9.32 -5.17
C TYR A 63 16.31 9.58 -3.97
N ILE A 64 15.16 8.91 -3.96
CA ILE A 64 14.18 8.92 -2.87
C ILE A 64 13.49 7.56 -2.83
N THR A 65 13.26 7.03 -1.63
CA THR A 65 12.42 5.86 -1.37
C THR A 65 11.42 6.17 -0.28
#